data_AF-A0A8C8EI62-F1
#
_entry.id   AF-A0A8C8EI62-F1
#
_cell.length_a   1.000
_cell.length_b   1.000
_cell.length_c   1.000
_cell.angle_alpha   90.00
_cell.angle_beta   90.00
_cell.angle_gamma   90.00
#
_symmetry.space_group_name_H-M   'P 1'
#
loop_
_entity.id
_entity.type
_entity.pdbx_description
1 polymer ?
#
loop_
_entity_poly.entity_id
_entity_poly.type
_entity_poly.pdbx_seq_one_letter_code
_entity_poly.pdbx_strand_id
1 'polypeptide(L)'
;MSWGWIINMANSLEILANRTAESLELITADMVSIITVAMQNHLALDYLLSAQGGTCAVIGAECCTYIPDHSEEITDLIQKITTEGVTSWVSIILGGKENKNN
;
A
#
# COMPACT_ATOMS: atom_id res chain seq x y z
N MET A 1 -13.45 33.65 18.84
CA MET A 1 -14.14 32.63 18.01
C MET A 1 -13.39 31.31 18.19
N SER A 2 -14.11 30.23 18.54
CA SER A 2 -13.53 28.98 19.04
C SER A 2 -12.95 28.13 17.91
N TRP A 3 -11.61 28.06 17.81
CA TRP A 3 -10.86 27.22 16.86
C TRP A 3 -10.74 25.75 17.30
N GLY A 4 -11.24 25.41 18.49
CA GLY A 4 -11.02 24.10 19.11
C GLY A 4 -11.60 22.92 18.31
N TRP A 5 -12.75 23.09 17.65
CA TRP A 5 -13.35 22.02 16.85
C TRP A 5 -12.55 21.71 15.58
N ILE A 6 -11.95 22.73 14.94
CA ILE A 6 -11.08 22.55 13.76
C ILE A 6 -9.84 21.75 14.15
N ILE A 7 -9.21 22.09 15.28
CA ILE A 7 -8.01 21.39 15.77
C ILE A 7 -8.32 19.93 16.11
N ASN A 8 -9.43 19.67 16.80
CA ASN A 8 -9.83 18.29 17.14
C ASN A 8 -10.12 17.45 15.88
N MET A 9 -10.77 18.05 14.88
CA MET A 9 -11.03 17.38 13.61
C MET A 9 -9.71 17.09 12.87
N ALA A 10 -8.79 18.05 12.80
CA ALA A 10 -7.48 17.87 12.16
C ALA A 10 -6.66 16.75 12.83
N ASN A 11 -6.58 16.74 14.17
CA ASN A 11 -5.90 15.67 14.91
C ASN A 11 -6.55 14.29 14.65
N SER A 12 -7.87 14.23 14.54
CA SER A 12 -8.58 12.98 14.22
C SER A 12 -8.23 12.46 12.83
N LEU A 13 -8.07 13.36 11.85
CA LEU A 13 -7.61 13.02 10.50
C LEU A 13 -6.15 12.52 10.51
N GLU A 14 -5.28 13.09 11.34
CA GLU A 14 -3.87 12.67 11.46
C GLU A 14 -3.78 11.22 11.95
N ILE A 15 -4.52 10.93 13.02
CA ILE A 15 -4.59 9.59 13.58
C ILE A 15 -5.15 8.60 12.55
N LEU A 16 -6.19 9.01 11.80
CA LEU A 16 -6.77 8.16 10.77
C LEU A 16 -5.78 7.91 9.61
N ALA A 17 -5.07 8.94 9.17
CA ALA A 17 -4.06 8.83 8.11
C ALA A 17 -2.93 7.87 8.52
N ASN A 18 -2.39 8.04 9.73
CA ASN A 18 -1.32 7.18 10.24
C ASN A 18 -1.78 5.71 10.37
N ARG A 19 -3.00 5.48 10.87
CA ARG A 19 -3.58 4.11 10.93
C ARG A 19 -3.83 3.51 9.56
N THR A 20 -4.24 4.32 8.59
CA THR A 20 -4.46 3.86 7.21
C THR A 20 -3.14 3.47 6.56
N ALA A 21 -2.08 4.25 6.79
CA ALA A 21 -0.73 3.95 6.34
C ALA A 21 -0.20 2.63 6.94
N GLU A 22 -0.31 2.46 8.25
CA GLU A 22 0.05 1.21 8.95
C GLU A 22 -0.71 0.00 8.40
N SER A 23 -2.02 0.14 8.17
CA SER A 23 -2.83 -0.92 7.59
C SER A 23 -2.39 -1.28 6.16
N LEU A 24 -1.98 -0.29 5.37
CA LEU A 24 -1.53 -0.50 3.99
C LEU A 24 -0.16 -1.19 3.93
N GLU A 25 0.74 -0.90 4.87
CA GLU A 25 2.00 -1.64 5.05
C GLU A 25 1.74 -3.12 5.34
N LEU A 26 0.83 -3.42 6.27
CA LEU A 26 0.46 -4.80 6.62
C LEU A 26 -0.16 -5.54 5.43
N ILE A 27 -1.11 -4.91 4.71
CA ILE A 27 -1.73 -5.50 3.52
C ILE A 27 -0.68 -5.76 2.42
N THR A 28 0.30 -4.88 2.26
CA THR A 28 1.38 -5.06 1.28
C THR A 28 2.24 -6.27 1.62
N ALA A 29 2.59 -6.45 2.90
CA ALA A 29 3.33 -7.62 3.37
C ALA A 29 2.53 -8.93 3.19
N ASP A 30 1.23 -8.90 3.47
CA ASP A 30 0.33 -10.03 3.25
C ASP A 30 0.24 -10.39 1.75
N MET A 31 0.15 -9.39 0.87
CA MET A 31 0.13 -9.62 -0.58
C MET A 31 1.39 -10.30 -1.08
N VAL A 32 2.57 -9.86 -0.63
CA VAL A 32 3.85 -10.51 -0.97
C VAL A 32 3.83 -11.98 -0.54
N SER A 33 3.30 -12.28 0.65
CA SER A 33 3.19 -13.63 1.16
C SER A 33 2.22 -14.49 0.33
N ILE A 34 1.05 -13.95 -0.02
CA ILE A 34 0.06 -14.63 -0.85
C ILE A 34 0.63 -14.93 -2.24
N ILE A 35 1.27 -13.95 -2.88
CA ILE A 35 1.91 -14.12 -4.19
C ILE A 35 2.97 -15.21 -4.10
N THR A 36 3.80 -15.21 -3.06
CA THR A 36 4.84 -16.22 -2.85
C THR A 36 4.26 -17.63 -2.74
N VAL A 37 3.21 -17.81 -1.93
CA VAL A 37 2.53 -19.10 -1.79
C VAL A 37 1.85 -19.52 -3.10
N ALA A 38 1.21 -18.59 -3.82
CA ALA A 38 0.59 -18.85 -5.11
C ALA A 38 1.63 -19.31 -6.15
N MET A 39 2.81 -18.68 -6.19
CA MET A 39 3.91 -19.09 -7.09
C MET A 39 4.44 -20.48 -6.74
N GLN A 40 4.60 -20.81 -5.46
CA GLN A 40 5.00 -22.15 -5.04
C GLN A 40 3.96 -23.21 -5.43
N ASN A 41 2.67 -22.90 -5.23
CA ASN A 41 1.58 -23.77 -5.68
C ASN A 41 1.59 -23.95 -7.20
N HIS A 42 1.84 -22.89 -7.97
CA HIS A 42 1.93 -22.95 -9.42
C HIS A 42 3.06 -23.88 -9.88
N LEU A 43 4.24 -23.79 -9.26
CA LEU A 43 5.37 -24.69 -9.55
C LEU A 43 5.05 -26.15 -9.20
N ALA A 44 4.39 -26.39 -8.07
CA ALA A 44 3.97 -27.74 -7.69
C ALA A 44 2.92 -28.31 -8.66
N LEU A 45 1.96 -27.49 -9.09
CA LEU A 45 0.97 -27.87 -10.09
C LEU A 45 1.61 -28.13 -11.45
N ASP A 46 2.57 -27.32 -11.88
CA ASP A 46 3.34 -27.54 -13.11
C ASP A 46 4.09 -28.88 -13.09
N TYR A 47 4.67 -29.24 -11.95
CA TYR A 47 5.32 -30.54 -11.79
C TYR A 47 4.31 -31.69 -11.94
N LEU A 48 3.16 -31.61 -11.26
CA LEU A 48 2.09 -32.61 -11.35
C LEU A 48 1.50 -32.71 -12.76
N LEU A 49 1.37 -31.58 -13.46
CA LEU A 49 0.79 -31.47 -14.79
C LEU A 49 1.83 -31.55 -15.91
N SER A 50 3.07 -31.92 -15.60
CA SER A 50 4.18 -31.94 -16.57
C SER A 50 3.86 -32.78 -17.82
N ALA A 51 3.15 -33.90 -17.66
CA ALA A 51 2.70 -34.74 -18.77
C ALA A 51 1.57 -34.11 -19.63
N GLN A 52 0.84 -33.13 -19.09
CA GLN A 52 -0.17 -32.35 -19.79
C GLN A 52 0.38 -31.02 -20.34
N GLY A 53 1.67 -30.75 -20.18
CA GLY A 53 2.31 -29.50 -20.60
C GLY A 53 2.29 -28.38 -19.55
N GLY A 54 1.97 -28.71 -18.28
CA GLY A 54 1.93 -27.75 -17.17
C GLY A 54 0.58 -27.06 -17.01
N THR A 55 0.50 -26.19 -16.01
CA THR A 55 -0.72 -25.50 -15.57
C THR A 55 -1.30 -24.64 -16.70
N CYS A 56 -0.47 -23.89 -17.43
CA CYS A 56 -0.98 -23.06 -18.54
C CYS A 56 -1.46 -23.84 -19.76
N ALA A 57 -0.93 -25.04 -20.02
CA ALA A 57 -1.44 -25.88 -21.09
C ALA A 57 -2.84 -26.43 -20.76
N VAL A 58 -3.10 -26.68 -19.46
CA VAL A 58 -4.40 -27.14 -18.96
C VAL A 58 -5.42 -26.00 -18.90
N ILE A 59 -5.01 -24.81 -18.45
CA ILE A 59 -5.87 -23.62 -18.39
C ILE A 59 -6.17 -23.13 -19.83
N GLY A 60 -5.13 -22.88 -20.62
CA GLY A 60 -5.28 -22.37 -21.98
C GLY A 60 -5.22 -20.84 -22.06
N ALA A 61 -6.14 -20.24 -22.80
CA ALA A 61 -6.05 -18.82 -23.17
C ALA A 61 -6.18 -17.85 -21.99
N GLU A 62 -6.78 -18.29 -20.90
CA GLU A 62 -6.95 -17.52 -19.66
C GLU A 62 -5.80 -17.70 -18.66
N CYS A 63 -4.74 -18.45 -19.01
CA CYS A 63 -3.59 -18.57 -18.13
C CYS A 63 -2.87 -17.23 -17.98
N CYS A 64 -2.68 -16.80 -16.73
CA CYS A 64 -1.93 -15.60 -16.39
C CYS A 64 -0.76 -15.98 -15.48
N THR A 65 0.47 -15.68 -15.93
CA THR A 65 1.71 -15.91 -15.17
C THR A 65 2.38 -14.62 -14.72
N TYR A 66 1.95 -13.49 -15.28
CA TYR A 66 2.49 -12.19 -14.97
C TYR A 66 1.71 -11.54 -13.82
N ILE A 67 2.42 -11.24 -12.74
CA ILE A 67 1.90 -10.47 -11.62
C ILE A 67 2.69 -9.15 -11.61
N PRO A 68 2.05 -7.99 -11.81
CA PRO A 68 2.76 -6.72 -11.76
C PRO A 68 3.23 -6.42 -10.33
N ASP A 69 4.41 -5.83 -10.22
CA ASP A 69 4.97 -5.37 -8.95
C ASP A 69 4.76 -3.87 -8.81
N HIS A 70 3.88 -3.50 -7.88
CA HIS A 70 3.58 -2.11 -7.53
C HIS A 70 4.11 -1.73 -6.14
N SER A 71 5.04 -2.52 -5.59
CA SER A 71 5.54 -2.31 -4.22
C SER A 71 6.17 -0.93 -4.02
N GLU A 72 6.90 -0.41 -5.02
CA GLU A 72 7.49 0.93 -4.99
C GLU A 72 6.42 2.03 -4.97
N GLU A 73 5.43 1.94 -5.87
CA GLU A 73 4.33 2.90 -5.95
C GLU A 73 3.50 2.93 -4.66
N ILE A 74 3.22 1.76 -4.08
CA ILE A 74 2.49 1.65 -2.82
C ILE A 74 3.29 2.25 -1.67
N THR A 75 4.59 2.00 -1.62
CA THR A 75 5.49 2.55 -0.58
C THR A 75 5.54 4.08 -0.65
N ASP A 76 5.65 4.65 -1.85
CA ASP A 76 5.60 6.10 -2.06
C ASP A 76 4.25 6.71 -1.60
N LEU A 77 3.13 6.03 -1.89
CA LEU A 77 1.81 6.47 -1.46
C LEU A 77 1.64 6.43 0.07
N ILE A 78 2.13 5.38 0.73
CA ILE A 78 2.16 5.28 2.21
C ILE A 78 2.95 6.47 2.79
N GLN A 79 4.12 6.77 2.21
CA GLN A 79 4.93 7.90 2.63
C GLN A 79 4.18 9.23 2.46
N LYS A 80 3.47 9.43 1.34
CA LYS A 80 2.67 10.65 1.11
C LYS A 80 1.51 10.78 2.10
N ILE A 81 0.80 9.69 2.40
CA ILE A 81 -0.29 9.69 3.40
C ILE A 81 0.22 10.15 4.77
N THR A 82 1.40 9.69 5.17
CA THR A 82 2.01 10.03 6.48
C THR A 82 2.65 11.41 6.50
N THR A 83 3.25 11.88 5.39
CA THR A 83 4.00 13.14 5.34
C THR A 83 3.19 14.35 4.89
N GLU A 84 2.23 14.19 3.97
CA GLU A 84 1.52 15.31 3.32
C GLU A 84 0.08 15.49 3.83
N GLY A 85 -0.55 14.45 4.36
CA GLY A 85 -2.00 14.42 4.60
C GLY A 85 -2.53 15.39 5.65
N VAL A 86 -1.76 15.71 6.70
CA VAL A 86 -2.29 16.46 7.87
C VAL A 86 -1.34 17.50 8.45
N THR A 87 -0.03 17.28 8.33
CA THR A 87 1.01 18.19 8.85
C THR A 87 0.96 19.59 8.22
N SER A 88 0.56 19.70 6.94
CA SER A 88 0.55 20.98 6.21
C SER A 88 -0.44 22.00 6.80
N TRP A 89 -1.71 21.60 7.02
CA TRP A 89 -2.73 22.52 7.54
C TRP A 89 -2.62 22.74 9.05
N VAL A 90 -2.20 21.71 9.80
CA VAL A 90 -1.98 21.81 11.25
C VAL A 90 -0.82 22.78 11.55
N SER A 91 0.27 22.72 10.78
CA SER A 91 1.41 23.64 10.92
C SER A 91 1.03 25.10 10.61
N ILE A 92 0.19 25.32 9.60
CA ILE A 92 -0.31 26.66 9.24
C ILE A 92 -1.20 27.24 10.36
N ILE A 93 -2.04 26.43 11.01
CA ILE A 93 -2.95 26.89 12.09
C ILE A 93 -2.24 27.02 13.44
N LEU A 94 -1.27 26.15 13.75
CA LEU A 94 -0.52 26.18 15.01
C LEU A 94 0.70 27.14 14.99
N GLY A 95 0.96 27.83 13.87
CA GLY A 95 1.95 28.91 13.80
C GLY A 95 3.37 28.47 13.43
N GLY A 96 3.53 27.57 12.47
CA GLY A 96 4.82 27.28 11.84
C GLY A 96 4.98 28.04 10.52
N LYS A 97 5.77 29.11 10.51
CA LYS A 97 6.36 29.60 9.25
C LYS A 97 7.37 28.55 8.79
N GLU A 98 7.07 27.80 7.75
CA GLU A 98 8.11 27.10 7.00
C GLU A 98 8.95 28.17 6.28
N ASN A 99 10.14 28.40 6.82
CA ASN A 99 11.12 29.30 6.24
C ASN A 99 11.71 28.62 5.00
N LYS A 100 11.21 28.93 3.80
CA LYS A 100 11.85 28.54 2.54
C LYS A 100 13.10 29.39 2.28
N ASN A 101 14.11 29.28 3.14
CA ASN A 101 15.41 29.93 2.95
C ASN A 101 16.56 28.96 3.29
N ASN A 102 16.95 28.11 2.33
CA ASN A 102 18.32 27.94 1.83
C ASN A 102 18.38 26.73 0.90
#